data_AF-A0A3S2DB79-F1
#
_entry.id   AF-A0A3S2DB79-F1
#
_cell.length_a   1.000
_cell.length_b   1.000
_cell.length_c   1.000
_cell.angle_alpha   90.00
_cell.angle_beta   90.00
_cell.angle_gamma   90.00
#
_symmetry.space_group_name_H-M   'P 1'
#
loop_
_entity.id
_entity.type
_entity.pdbx_description
1 polymer ?
#
loop_
_entity_poly.entity_id
_entity_poly.type
_entity_poly.pdbx_seq_one_letter_code
_entity_poly.pdbx_strand_id
1 'polypeptide(L)'
;MGSQSDRAQGPVVVSVADRGPRRTVSGDQEHRDGGDFVAGLAARKAAARLLAAVIDARTPLDGLTDHENGHPQYKALDLRDRGLVRAILVTALRYRMTISGLLARRLEKPLPPNATALSHILHVAAAQILFLDIPDSAVA
;
A
#
# COMPACT_ATOMS: atom_id res chain seq x y z
N MET A 1 -8.05 33.21 -57.87
CA MET A 1 -9.34 33.91 -57.72
C MET A 1 -10.43 32.86 -57.93
N GLY A 2 -11.09 32.28 -56.91
CA GLY A 2 -12.02 32.89 -55.95
C GLY A 2 -13.44 32.81 -56.53
N SER A 3 -14.54 32.46 -55.87
CA SER A 3 -14.90 31.82 -54.59
C SER A 3 -16.42 31.54 -54.69
N GLN A 4 -16.89 30.44 -54.08
CA GLN A 4 -18.24 30.19 -53.50
C GLN A 4 -19.50 30.31 -54.41
N SER A 5 -20.45 29.38 -54.40
CA SER A 5 -21.29 28.90 -53.27
C SER A 5 -21.76 27.47 -53.58
N ASP A 6 -22.15 26.56 -52.68
CA ASP A 6 -22.98 26.72 -51.50
C ASP A 6 -22.90 25.44 -50.61
N ARG A 7 -23.21 25.59 -49.33
CA ARG A 7 -23.18 24.61 -48.23
C ARG A 7 -24.21 23.48 -48.41
N ALA A 8 -23.80 22.23 -48.23
CA ALA A 8 -24.06 21.36 -47.05
C ALA A 8 -25.52 21.27 -46.54
N GLN A 9 -26.11 20.06 -46.61
CA GLN A 9 -26.58 19.26 -45.45
C GLN A 9 -27.58 18.17 -45.88
N GLY A 10 -27.26 16.92 -45.51
CA GLY A 10 -28.23 15.85 -45.34
C GLY A 10 -27.68 14.85 -44.32
N PRO A 11 -28.48 13.93 -43.78
CA PRO A 11 -29.83 14.07 -43.24
C PRO A 11 -29.79 14.01 -41.70
N VAL A 12 -30.70 14.71 -41.02
CA VAL A 12 -31.03 14.45 -39.62
C VAL A 12 -32.45 13.89 -39.61
N VAL A 13 -32.60 12.62 -39.24
CA VAL A 13 -33.54 12.21 -38.19
C VAL A 13 -33.29 10.76 -37.79
N VAL A 14 -33.38 10.58 -36.48
CA VAL A 14 -33.18 9.42 -35.63
C VAL A 14 -34.41 8.51 -35.66
N SER A 15 -34.21 7.18 -35.64
CA SER A 15 -35.04 6.18 -34.93
C SER A 15 -34.37 4.81 -35.08
N VAL A 16 -33.67 4.29 -34.07
CA VAL A 16 -34.10 3.63 -32.81
C VAL A 16 -34.29 2.11 -32.98
N ALA A 17 -33.48 1.42 -32.18
CA ALA A 17 -33.65 0.08 -31.60
C ALA A 17 -33.78 -1.13 -32.54
N ASP A 18 -32.74 -1.95 -32.57
CA ASP A 18 -32.79 -3.21 -31.82
C ASP A 18 -31.37 -3.73 -31.55
N ARG A 19 -30.96 -3.73 -30.28
CA ARG A 19 -29.76 -4.44 -29.83
C ARG A 19 -30.08 -5.00 -28.46
N GLY A 20 -30.35 -6.30 -28.46
CA GLY A 20 -30.67 -7.09 -27.28
C GLY A 20 -29.67 -6.94 -26.14
N PRO A 21 -30.05 -7.39 -24.94
CA PRO A 21 -29.29 -7.15 -23.72
C PRO A 21 -27.95 -7.87 -23.83
N ARG A 22 -26.88 -7.09 -23.98
CA ARG A 22 -25.52 -7.57 -23.85
C ARG A 22 -25.35 -7.93 -22.37
N ARG A 23 -25.50 -9.22 -22.05
CA ARG A 23 -25.07 -9.79 -20.76
C ARG A 23 -23.60 -9.42 -20.59
N THR A 24 -23.35 -8.34 -19.86
CA THR A 24 -22.09 -8.13 -19.18
C THR A 24 -21.99 -9.28 -18.20
N VAL A 25 -21.22 -10.28 -18.58
CA VAL A 25 -20.63 -11.20 -17.62
C VAL A 25 -19.65 -10.33 -16.83
N SER A 26 -20.19 -9.52 -15.92
CA SER A 26 -19.46 -9.07 -14.75
C SER A 26 -19.10 -10.37 -14.06
N GLY A 27 -17.89 -10.83 -14.35
CA GLY A 27 -17.23 -11.76 -13.47
C GLY A 27 -17.18 -11.04 -12.14
N ASP A 28 -18.18 -11.31 -11.32
CA ASP A 28 -18.06 -11.35 -9.88
C ASP A 28 -16.93 -12.34 -9.61
N GLN A 29 -15.70 -11.87 -9.83
CA GLN A 29 -14.52 -12.26 -9.06
C GLN A 29 -14.77 -11.75 -7.64
N GLU A 30 -15.81 -12.31 -7.02
CA GLU A 30 -15.79 -12.72 -5.64
C GLU A 30 -14.66 -13.74 -5.51
N HIS A 31 -13.41 -13.26 -5.60
CA HIS A 31 -12.38 -13.76 -4.70
C HIS A 31 -12.89 -13.40 -3.31
N ARG A 32 -13.77 -14.28 -2.81
CA ARG A 32 -13.97 -14.50 -1.39
C ARG A 32 -12.60 -14.87 -0.88
N ASP A 33 -11.84 -13.85 -0.54
CA ASP A 33 -10.64 -13.92 0.26
C ASP A 33 -11.13 -14.36 1.64
N GLY A 34 -11.51 -15.63 1.74
CA GLY A 34 -11.42 -16.41 2.96
C GLY A 34 -9.94 -16.66 3.27
N GLY A 35 -9.13 -15.61 3.16
CA GLY A 35 -7.80 -15.57 3.70
C GLY A 35 -8.01 -15.50 5.19
N ASP A 36 -7.60 -16.54 5.89
CA ASP A 36 -7.43 -16.54 7.33
C ASP A 36 -6.90 -15.16 7.74
N PHE A 37 -7.61 -14.47 8.63
CA PHE A 37 -7.21 -13.16 9.11
C PHE A 37 -5.89 -13.34 9.89
N VAL A 38 -4.76 -13.31 9.18
CA VAL A 38 -3.44 -13.49 9.77
C VAL A 38 -3.24 -12.36 10.77
N ALA A 39 -3.22 -12.73 12.05
CA ALA A 39 -3.17 -11.79 13.14
C ALA A 39 -1.99 -10.82 12.98
N GLY A 40 -2.27 -9.52 13.06
CA GLY A 40 -1.25 -8.47 12.93
C GLY A 40 -0.70 -8.26 11.51
N LEU A 41 -1.32 -8.83 10.46
CA LEU A 41 -0.96 -8.51 9.06
C LEU A 41 -1.30 -7.04 8.73
N ALA A 42 -2.47 -6.57 9.19
CA ALA A 42 -2.88 -5.17 9.01
C ALA A 42 -1.88 -4.21 9.68
N ALA A 43 -1.46 -4.52 10.91
CA ALA A 43 -0.40 -3.79 11.60
C ALA A 43 0.93 -3.77 10.81
N ARG A 44 1.41 -4.92 10.32
CA ARG A 44 2.65 -5.00 9.53
C ARG A 44 2.58 -4.16 8.24
N LYS A 45 1.47 -4.23 7.52
CA LYS A 45 1.21 -3.41 6.32
C LYS A 45 1.20 -1.91 6.65
N ALA A 46 0.54 -1.52 7.73
CA ALA A 46 0.51 -0.14 8.18
C ALA A 46 1.92 0.35 8.57
N ALA A 47 2.68 -0.45 9.33
CA ALA A 47 4.03 -0.10 9.75
C ALA A 47 4.98 0.15 8.57
N ALA A 48 4.94 -0.69 7.52
CA ALA A 48 5.76 -0.46 6.32
C ALA A 48 5.41 0.86 5.61
N ARG A 49 4.12 1.20 5.54
CA ARG A 49 3.64 2.46 4.93
C ARG A 49 3.99 3.67 5.77
N LEU A 50 3.82 3.59 7.09
CA LEU A 50 4.21 4.66 8.00
C LEU A 50 5.73 4.87 8.00
N LEU A 51 6.53 3.81 7.93
CA LEU A 51 7.99 3.93 7.82
C LEU A 51 8.38 4.69 6.54
N ALA A 52 7.72 4.40 5.42
CA ALA A 52 7.92 5.15 4.18
C ALA A 52 7.59 6.64 4.36
N ALA A 53 6.46 6.96 5.01
CA ALA A 53 6.10 8.35 5.29
C ALA A 53 7.11 9.06 6.21
N VAL A 54 7.66 8.37 7.19
CA VAL A 54 8.69 8.94 8.08
C VAL A 54 9.99 9.20 7.33
N ILE A 55 10.45 8.24 6.52
CA ILE A 55 11.77 8.31 5.89
C ILE A 55 11.76 9.13 4.61
N ASP A 56 10.81 8.86 3.71
CA ASP A 56 10.78 9.45 2.37
C ASP A 56 10.08 10.81 2.41
N ALA A 57 8.93 10.90 3.08
CA ALA A 57 8.16 12.13 3.21
C ALA A 57 8.56 12.99 4.42
N ARG A 58 9.56 12.55 5.23
CA ARG A 58 10.07 13.25 6.42
C ARG A 58 8.98 13.69 7.40
N THR A 59 7.91 12.91 7.49
CA THR A 59 6.78 13.20 8.38
C THR A 59 7.11 12.71 9.80
N PRO A 60 6.85 13.50 10.86
CA PRO A 60 7.15 13.09 12.23
C PRO A 60 6.34 11.83 12.62
N LEU A 61 7.02 10.88 13.27
CA LEU A 61 6.42 9.62 13.73
C LEU A 61 5.25 9.85 14.69
N ASP A 62 5.41 10.78 15.63
CA ASP A 62 4.39 11.08 16.63
C ASP A 62 3.09 11.55 15.98
N GLY A 63 3.19 12.41 14.96
CA GLY A 63 2.04 12.86 14.18
C GLY A 63 1.37 11.73 13.41
N LEU A 64 2.14 10.79 12.84
CA LEU A 64 1.59 9.65 12.10
C LEU A 64 0.91 8.61 13.00
N THR A 65 1.36 8.50 14.26
CA THR A 65 0.88 7.53 15.24
C THR A 65 -0.07 8.14 16.29
N ASP A 66 -0.56 9.35 16.02
CA ASP A 66 -1.58 10.01 16.84
C ASP A 66 -2.95 9.31 16.70
N HIS A 67 -3.72 9.29 17.79
CA HIS A 67 -5.01 8.60 17.82
C HIS A 67 -6.14 9.38 17.12
N GLU A 68 -6.04 10.72 17.08
CA GLU A 68 -7.08 11.60 16.56
C GLU A 68 -6.74 12.11 15.15
N ASN A 69 -5.49 12.53 14.94
CA ASN A 69 -5.00 13.18 13.73
C ASN A 69 -3.97 12.33 12.96
N GLY A 70 -3.74 11.09 13.41
CA GLY A 70 -2.76 10.20 12.80
C GLY A 70 -3.14 9.69 11.42
N HIS A 71 -2.23 8.87 10.87
CA HIS A 71 -2.39 8.31 9.54
C HIS A 71 -3.69 7.46 9.47
N PRO A 72 -4.50 7.56 8.39
CA PRO A 72 -5.79 6.86 8.32
C PRO A 72 -5.70 5.35 8.56
N GLN A 73 -4.63 4.72 8.09
CA GLN A 73 -4.40 3.29 8.29
C GLN A 73 -3.98 2.93 9.71
N TYR A 74 -3.40 3.86 10.46
CA TYR A 74 -3.11 3.66 11.87
C TYR A 74 -4.39 3.78 12.71
N LYS A 75 -5.22 4.78 12.38
CA LYS A 75 -6.53 5.00 13.02
C LYS A 75 -7.52 3.85 12.77
N ALA A 76 -7.46 3.21 11.62
CA ALA A 76 -8.31 2.07 11.30
C ALA A 76 -7.98 0.78 12.10
N LEU A 77 -6.82 0.72 12.76
CA LEU A 77 -6.41 -0.44 13.56
C LEU A 77 -7.04 -0.43 14.96
N ASP A 78 -7.22 -1.62 15.53
CA ASP A 78 -7.55 -1.77 16.95
C ASP A 78 -6.37 -1.37 17.86
N LEU A 79 -6.60 -1.33 19.17
CA LEU A 79 -5.58 -0.89 20.13
C LEU A 79 -4.35 -1.82 20.17
N ARG A 80 -4.54 -3.12 19.94
CA ARG A 80 -3.47 -4.13 19.95
C ARG A 80 -2.54 -3.94 18.77
N ASP A 81 -3.11 -3.84 17.57
CA ASP A 81 -2.39 -3.64 16.32
C ASP A 81 -1.71 -2.26 16.29
N ARG A 82 -2.34 -1.22 16.88
CA ARG A 82 -1.67 0.08 17.09
C ARG A 82 -0.44 -0.02 17.98
N GLY A 83 -0.50 -0.83 19.04
CA GLY A 83 0.65 -1.13 19.89
C GLY A 83 1.78 -1.80 19.11
N LEU A 84 1.43 -2.81 18.31
CA LEU A 84 2.36 -3.52 17.45
C LEU A 84 3.01 -2.59 16.41
N VAL A 85 2.25 -1.73 15.75
CA VAL A 85 2.80 -0.75 14.79
C VAL A 85 3.82 0.17 15.45
N ARG A 86 3.52 0.71 16.63
CA ARG A 86 4.47 1.58 17.35
C ARG A 86 5.74 0.83 17.74
N ALA A 87 5.62 -0.41 18.24
CA ALA A 87 6.77 -1.24 18.58
C ALA A 87 7.66 -1.50 17.36
N ILE A 88 7.06 -1.85 16.21
CA ILE A 88 7.78 -2.05 14.94
C ILE A 88 8.48 -0.76 14.49
N LEU A 89 7.77 0.37 14.46
CA LEU A 89 8.32 1.64 13.95
C LEU A 89 9.48 2.14 14.81
N VAL A 90 9.32 2.16 16.14
CA VAL A 90 10.39 2.57 17.06
C VAL A 90 11.61 1.68 16.91
N THR A 91 11.42 0.36 16.79
CA THR A 91 12.51 -0.60 16.62
C THR A 91 13.21 -0.45 15.28
N ALA A 92 12.45 -0.36 14.17
CA ALA A 92 12.99 -0.19 12.84
C ALA A 92 13.79 1.11 12.69
N LEU A 93 13.32 2.20 13.32
CA LEU A 93 14.03 3.48 13.32
C LEU A 93 15.29 3.44 14.19
N ARG A 94 15.21 2.87 15.40
CA ARG A 94 16.36 2.73 16.32
C ARG A 94 17.50 1.93 15.70
N TYR A 95 17.19 0.84 15.00
CA TYR A 95 18.19 -0.06 14.41
C TYR A 95 18.37 0.13 12.91
N ARG A 96 17.92 1.27 12.34
CA ARG A 96 17.87 1.47 10.89
C ARG A 96 19.23 1.26 10.20
N MET A 97 20.29 1.84 10.74
CA MET A 97 21.64 1.72 10.17
C MET A 97 22.18 0.30 10.30
N THR A 98 21.92 -0.35 11.44
CA THR A 98 22.27 -1.76 11.67
C THR A 98 21.58 -2.67 10.67
N ILE A 99 20.27 -2.52 10.49
CA ILE A 99 19.46 -3.28 9.53
C ILE A 99 19.94 -3.02 8.10
N SER A 100 20.19 -1.75 7.74
CA SER A 100 20.75 -1.40 6.43
C SER A 100 22.08 -2.12 6.15
N GLY A 101 22.99 -2.14 7.13
CA GLY A 101 24.27 -2.84 7.01
C GLY A 101 24.12 -4.37 6.92
N LEU A 102 23.17 -4.97 7.64
CA LEU A 102 22.88 -6.39 7.56
C LEU A 102 22.28 -6.76 6.19
N LEU A 103 21.32 -5.99 5.69
CA LEU A 103 20.73 -6.19 4.37
C LEU A 103 21.79 -6.07 3.27
N ALA A 104 22.66 -5.05 3.33
CA ALA A 104 23.73 -4.88 2.35
C ALA A 104 24.71 -6.07 2.28
N ARG A 105 24.92 -6.78 3.38
CA ARG A 105 25.75 -8.01 3.42
C ARG A 105 25.03 -9.25 2.91
N ARG A 106 23.70 -9.25 2.87
CA ARG A 106 22.86 -10.39 2.46
C ARG A 106 22.36 -10.28 1.03
N LEU A 107 22.25 -9.07 0.49
CA LEU A 107 21.88 -8.84 -0.90
C LEU A 107 23.12 -8.89 -1.78
N GLU A 108 23.11 -9.77 -2.79
CA GLU A 108 24.16 -9.84 -3.81
C GLU A 108 24.27 -8.54 -4.62
N LYS A 109 23.13 -7.88 -4.85
CA LYS A 109 23.04 -6.58 -5.52
C LYS A 109 22.23 -5.62 -4.64
N PRO A 110 22.70 -4.38 -4.42
CA PRO A 110 21.92 -3.40 -3.66
C PRO A 110 20.57 -3.14 -4.32
N LEU A 111 19.57 -2.84 -3.50
CA LEU A 111 18.23 -2.46 -3.98
C LEU A 111 18.34 -1.23 -4.89
N PRO A 112 17.63 -1.22 -6.03
CA PRO A 112 17.65 -0.06 -6.90
C PRO A 112 16.94 1.11 -6.19
N PRO A 113 17.32 2.36 -6.47
CA PRO A 113 16.83 3.53 -5.74
C PRO A 113 15.31 3.75 -5.86
N ASN A 114 14.67 3.17 -6.89
CA ASN A 114 13.22 3.19 -7.08
C ASN A 114 12.46 2.14 -6.27
N ALA A 115 13.14 1.17 -5.63
CA ALA A 115 12.52 0.11 -4.83
C ALA A 115 12.32 0.52 -3.36
N THR A 116 11.87 1.74 -3.11
CA THR A 116 11.69 2.29 -1.75
C THR A 116 10.70 1.47 -0.93
N ALA A 117 9.56 1.09 -1.53
CA ALA A 117 8.55 0.26 -0.87
C ALA A 117 9.13 -1.08 -0.38
N LEU A 118 9.91 -1.76 -1.23
CA LEU A 118 10.58 -3.02 -0.86
C LEU A 118 11.63 -2.80 0.23
N SER A 119 12.40 -1.71 0.15
CA SER A 119 13.37 -1.34 1.19
C SER A 119 12.71 -1.18 2.56
N HIS A 120 11.57 -0.49 2.64
CA HIS A 120 10.85 -0.29 3.90
C HIS A 120 10.23 -1.59 4.43
N ILE A 121 9.71 -2.43 3.55
CA ILE A 121 9.21 -3.77 3.93
C ILE A 121 10.34 -4.62 4.53
N LEU A 122 11.51 -4.65 3.88
CA LEU A 122 12.66 -5.39 4.39
C LEU A 122 13.15 -4.83 5.72
N HIS A 123 13.13 -3.52 5.92
CA HIS A 123 13.47 -2.92 7.21
C HIS A 123 12.48 -3.30 8.31
N VAL A 124 11.17 -3.26 8.03
CA VAL A 124 10.15 -3.69 8.97
C VAL A 124 10.30 -5.18 9.31
N ALA A 125 10.44 -6.03 8.30
CA ALA A 125 10.58 -7.48 8.51
C ALA A 125 11.85 -7.80 9.33
N ALA A 126 12.98 -7.19 8.99
CA ALA A 126 14.22 -7.36 9.75
C ALA A 126 14.08 -6.86 11.19
N ALA A 127 13.38 -5.74 11.42
CA ALA A 127 13.13 -5.24 12.76
C ALA A 127 12.33 -6.26 13.61
N GLN A 128 11.34 -6.90 13.00
CA GLN A 128 10.52 -7.90 13.65
C GLN A 128 11.30 -9.17 14.00
N ILE A 129 12.03 -9.72 13.04
CA ILE A 129 12.78 -10.98 13.18
C ILE A 129 13.96 -10.83 14.14
N LEU A 130 14.65 -9.69 14.11
CA LEU A 130 15.92 -9.53 14.82
C LEU A 130 15.78 -8.91 16.21
N PHE A 131 14.69 -8.19 16.50
CA PHE A 131 14.63 -7.32 17.70
C PHE A 131 13.30 -7.30 18.45
N LEU A 132 12.23 -7.94 17.93
CA LEU A 132 10.92 -7.91 18.59
C LEU A 132 10.48 -9.26 19.14
N ASP A 133 11.29 -10.33 19.00
CA ASP A 133 11.01 -11.70 19.47
C ASP A 133 9.53 -12.07 19.32
N ILE A 134 8.93 -11.74 18.17
CA ILE A 134 7.52 -12.01 17.92
C ILE A 134 7.42 -13.54 17.81
N PRO A 135 6.74 -14.23 18.74
CA PRO A 135 6.65 -15.68 18.69
C PRO A 135 6.01 -16.09 17.36
N ASP A 136 6.52 -17.15 16.74
CA ASP A 136 6.05 -17.70 15.46
C ASP A 136 4.54 -18.04 15.42
N SER A 137 3.83 -17.96 16.55
CA SER A 137 2.37 -18.07 16.65
C SER A 137 1.58 -17.01 15.86
N ALA A 138 2.23 -16.01 15.25
CA ALA A 138 1.61 -15.00 14.36
C ALA A 138 2.02 -15.11 12.88
N VAL A 139 2.74 -16.18 12.51
CA VAL A 139 3.09 -16.56 11.14
C VAL A 139 2.53 -17.94 10.83
N ALA A 140 1.21 -18.04 10.75
CA ALA A 140 0.51 -19.16 10.11
C ALA A 140 -0.70 -18.59 9.38
#